data_AF-A0A0Q5QFP0-F1
#
_entry.id   AF-A0A0Q5QFP0-F1
#
_cell.length_a   1.000
_cell.length_b   1.000
_cell.length_c   1.000
_cell.angle_alpha   90.00
_cell.angle_beta   90.00
_cell.angle_gamma   90.00
#
_symmetry.space_group_name_H-M   'P 1'
#
loop_
_entity.id
_entity.type
_entity.pdbx_description
1 polymer ?
#
loop_
_entity_poly.entity_id
_entity_poly.type
_entity_poly.pdbx_seq_one_letter_code
_entity_poly.pdbx_strand_id
1 'polypeptide(L)'
;MDAIATARRAMDSVRTDLVGTTHGRVTVDSVLHYGAVDLDPDNLVVWVLLTGLDDEELPEWLTLTLDRWDVWQSAAVDRTWLAQVRDAVITKFQALDWPNARAMMINVDSARRVGMNGGWNYFRG
;
A
#
# COMPACT_ATOMS: atom_id res chain seq x y z
N MET A 1 -0.25 15.08 18.48
CA MET A 1 -1.01 14.43 17.39
C MET A 1 -1.58 13.14 17.95
N ASP A 2 -2.85 12.85 17.70
CA ASP A 2 -3.39 11.51 17.93
C ASP A 2 -3.06 10.66 16.70
N ALA A 3 -2.02 9.83 16.79
CA ALA A 3 -1.52 9.05 15.66
C ALA A 3 -2.56 8.04 15.15
N ILE A 4 -3.34 7.42 16.04
CA ILE A 4 -4.39 6.48 15.63
C ILE A 4 -5.49 7.20 14.85
N ALA A 5 -6.00 8.31 15.39
CA ALA A 5 -7.05 9.07 14.74
C ALA A 5 -6.58 9.70 13.42
N THR A 6 -5.32 10.14 13.34
CA THR A 6 -4.73 10.66 12.11
C THR A 6 -4.54 9.57 11.06
N ALA A 7 -3.98 8.41 11.42
CA ALA A 7 -3.82 7.28 10.50
C ALA A 7 -5.17 6.83 9.94
N ARG A 8 -6.20 6.74 10.79
CA ARG A 8 -7.56 6.39 10.34
C ARG A 8 -8.10 7.38 9.31
N ARG A 9 -8.02 8.69 9.59
CA ARG A 9 -8.48 9.74 8.66
C ARG A 9 -7.71 9.72 7.34
N ALA A 10 -6.39 9.55 7.39
CA ALA A 10 -5.55 9.42 6.21
C ALA A 10 -6.02 8.22 5.37
N MET A 11 -6.17 7.05 6.01
CA MET A 11 -6.56 5.81 5.34
C MET A 11 -7.96 5.84 4.75
N ASP A 12 -8.91 6.52 5.39
CA ASP A 12 -10.25 6.69 4.84
C ASP A 12 -10.21 7.54 3.55
N SER A 13 -9.38 8.59 3.52
CA SER A 13 -9.17 9.37 2.29
C SER A 13 -8.40 8.57 1.23
N VAL A 14 -7.38 7.80 1.62
CA VAL A 14 -6.63 6.93 0.71
C VAL A 14 -7.55 5.91 0.04
N ARG A 15 -8.40 5.23 0.82
CA ARG A 15 -9.34 4.24 0.27
C ARG A 15 -10.33 4.87 -0.69
N THR A 16 -10.85 6.06 -0.35
CA THR A 16 -11.77 6.79 -1.21
C THR A 16 -11.16 7.10 -2.58
N ASP A 17 -9.88 7.46 -2.60
CA ASP A 17 -9.22 7.89 -3.83
C ASP A 17 -8.65 6.73 -4.66
N LEU A 18 -8.20 5.64 -4.00
CA LEU A 18 -7.46 4.57 -4.66
C LEU A 18 -8.29 3.31 -4.93
N VAL A 19 -9.19 2.91 -4.04
CA VAL A 19 -9.92 1.65 -4.21
C VAL A 19 -10.81 1.72 -5.46
N GLY A 20 -10.70 0.72 -6.32
CA GLY A 20 -11.38 0.67 -7.61
C GLY A 20 -10.68 1.43 -8.74
N THR A 21 -9.57 2.13 -8.48
CA THR A 21 -8.77 2.73 -9.55
C THR A 21 -8.10 1.65 -10.38
N THR A 22 -8.06 1.85 -11.69
CA THR A 22 -7.59 0.87 -12.66
C THR A 22 -6.47 1.44 -13.54
N HIS A 23 -5.48 0.62 -13.87
CA HIS A 23 -4.51 0.91 -14.91
C HIS A 23 -4.26 -0.35 -15.75
N GLY A 24 -4.64 -0.29 -17.03
CA GLY A 24 -4.64 -1.48 -17.88
C GLY A 24 -5.59 -2.55 -17.34
N ARG A 25 -5.05 -3.74 -17.05
CA ARG A 25 -5.79 -4.88 -16.47
C ARG A 25 -5.76 -4.91 -14.93
N VAL A 26 -5.01 -4.01 -14.29
CA VAL A 26 -4.77 -4.04 -12.85
C VAL A 26 -5.71 -3.07 -12.17
N THR A 27 -6.31 -3.50 -11.06
CA THR A 27 -7.20 -2.68 -10.21
C THR A 27 -6.69 -2.70 -8.78
N VAL A 28 -6.75 -1.56 -8.08
CA VAL A 28 -6.59 -1.52 -6.63
C VAL A 28 -7.85 -2.08 -5.99
N ASP A 29 -7.76 -3.28 -5.43
CA ASP A 29 -8.86 -3.97 -4.75
C ASP A 29 -9.12 -3.38 -3.36
N SER A 30 -8.05 -3.23 -2.56
CA SER A 30 -8.16 -2.77 -1.19
C SER A 30 -6.88 -2.10 -0.69
N VAL A 31 -7.02 -1.22 0.30
CA VAL A 31 -5.89 -0.54 0.95
C VAL A 31 -6.03 -0.68 2.47
N LEU A 32 -5.01 -1.24 3.08
CA LEU A 32 -4.98 -1.65 4.48
C LEU A 32 -3.78 -1.01 5.19
N HIS A 33 -3.81 -0.92 6.50
CA HIS A 33 -2.65 -0.52 7.29
C HIS A 33 -2.55 -1.35 8.57
N TYR A 34 -1.33 -1.49 9.08
CA TYR A 34 -1.05 -2.04 10.40
C TYR A 34 0.23 -1.39 10.95
N GLY A 35 0.42 -1.49 12.27
CA GLY A 35 1.58 -0.90 12.93
C GLY A 35 1.25 -0.44 14.35
N ALA A 36 2.23 -0.49 15.24
CA ALA A 36 2.13 0.05 16.60
C ALA A 36 2.32 1.59 16.58
N VAL A 37 1.46 2.28 15.83
CA VAL A 37 1.55 3.73 15.59
C VAL A 37 1.30 4.59 16.84
N ASP A 38 0.70 3.98 17.86
CA ASP A 38 0.54 4.53 19.19
C ASP A 38 1.84 4.56 20.00
N LEU A 39 2.76 3.63 19.72
CA LEU A 39 4.10 3.60 20.30
C LEU A 39 5.08 4.46 19.49
N ASP A 40 5.06 4.32 18.17
CA ASP A 40 5.91 5.08 17.25
C ASP A 40 5.24 5.19 15.86
N PRO A 41 4.96 6.41 15.36
CA PRO A 41 4.40 6.65 14.03
C PRO A 41 5.23 6.06 12.87
N ASP A 42 6.52 5.84 13.06
CA ASP A 42 7.40 5.25 12.04
C ASP A 42 7.12 3.74 11.85
N ASN A 43 6.39 3.09 12.76
CA ASN A 43 5.95 1.69 12.62
C ASN A 43 4.73 1.50 11.69
N LEU A 44 4.23 2.56 11.05
CA LEU A 44 3.11 2.46 10.13
C LEU A 44 3.51 1.78 8.82
N VAL A 45 2.79 0.71 8.48
CA VAL A 45 2.92 0.03 7.18
C VAL A 45 1.56 0.06 6.48
N VAL A 46 1.57 0.43 5.20
CA VAL A 46 0.39 0.43 4.32
C VAL A 46 0.52 -0.68 3.30
N TRP A 47 -0.54 -1.44 3.10
CA TRP A 47 -0.65 -2.46 2.05
C TRP A 47 -1.66 -2.02 1.00
N VAL A 48 -1.27 -2.11 -0.27
CA VAL A 48 -2.15 -1.94 -1.42
C VAL A 48 -2.32 -3.30 -2.09
N LEU A 49 -3.55 -3.81 -2.11
CA LEU A 49 -3.86 -5.09 -2.72
C LEU A 49 -4.40 -4.88 -4.12
N LEU A 50 -3.86 -5.64 -5.06
CA LEU A 50 -4.17 -5.56 -6.49
C LEU A 50 -4.99 -6.77 -6.94
N THR A 51 -5.77 -6.57 -8.00
CA THR A 51 -6.52 -7.62 -8.70
C THR A 51 -6.53 -7.38 -10.21
N GLY A 52 -7.06 -8.34 -10.98
CA GLY A 52 -7.29 -8.27 -12.42
C GLY A 52 -6.24 -8.95 -13.30
N LEU A 53 -5.10 -9.34 -12.72
CA LEU A 53 -4.11 -10.23 -13.32
C LEU A 53 -3.99 -11.52 -12.49
N ASP A 54 -3.32 -12.53 -13.04
CA ASP A 54 -2.95 -13.72 -12.28
C ASP A 54 -1.91 -13.36 -11.20
N ASP A 55 -1.87 -14.12 -10.10
CA ASP A 55 -1.02 -13.77 -8.94
C ASP A 55 0.45 -13.71 -9.33
N GLU A 56 0.91 -14.61 -10.20
CA GLU A 56 2.28 -14.68 -10.70
C GLU A 56 2.66 -13.46 -11.55
N GLU A 57 1.68 -12.77 -12.13
CA GLU A 57 1.87 -11.53 -12.86
C GLU A 57 1.83 -10.30 -11.93
N LEU A 58 1.25 -10.42 -10.74
CA LEU A 58 1.17 -9.35 -9.74
C LEU A 58 2.40 -9.36 -8.80
N PRO A 59 2.74 -8.22 -8.19
CA PRO A 59 3.77 -8.16 -7.17
C PRO A 59 3.45 -9.02 -5.94
N GLU A 60 4.50 -9.53 -5.31
CA GLU A 60 4.48 -10.22 -4.02
C GLU A 60 5.41 -9.46 -3.09
N TRP A 61 4.89 -8.96 -1.96
CA TRP A 61 5.67 -8.18 -0.97
C TRP A 61 6.52 -7.06 -1.58
N LEU A 62 6.04 -6.40 -2.64
CA LEU A 62 6.80 -5.35 -3.30
C LEU A 62 6.74 -4.07 -2.48
N THR A 63 7.89 -3.60 -1.99
CA THR A 63 8.01 -2.32 -1.30
C THR A 63 8.14 -1.18 -2.31
N LEU A 64 7.23 -0.21 -2.25
CA LEU A 64 7.28 1.01 -3.05
C LEU A 64 8.13 2.08 -2.35
N THR A 65 9.45 2.03 -2.51
CA THR A 65 10.34 3.08 -1.96
C THR A 65 10.53 4.24 -2.95
N LEU A 66 10.98 5.39 -2.46
CA LEU A 66 11.34 6.54 -3.31
C LEU A 66 12.62 6.31 -4.11
N ASP A 67 13.55 5.52 -3.55
CA ASP A 67 14.95 5.52 -3.94
C ASP A 67 15.37 4.23 -4.66
N ARG A 68 14.60 3.15 -4.47
CA ARG A 68 14.83 1.83 -5.07
C ARG A 68 13.52 1.10 -5.34
N TRP A 69 13.37 0.65 -6.57
CA TRP A 69 12.44 -0.43 -6.84
C TRP A 69 13.12 -1.72 -6.40
N ASP A 70 12.53 -2.45 -5.46
CA ASP A 70 12.91 -3.84 -5.28
C ASP A 70 12.84 -4.55 -6.64
N VAL A 71 13.68 -5.56 -6.84
CA VAL A 71 13.83 -6.25 -8.13
C VAL A 71 12.58 -7.10 -8.38
N TRP A 72 11.48 -6.46 -8.77
CA TRP A 72 10.28 -7.12 -9.25
C TRP A 72 10.34 -7.18 -10.78
N GLN A 73 10.39 -8.41 -11.30
CA GLN A 73 10.79 -8.67 -12.69
C GLN A 73 9.63 -8.67 -13.68
N SER A 74 8.38 -8.72 -13.21
CA SER A 74 7.22 -8.70 -14.11
C SER A 74 7.02 -7.31 -14.70
N ALA A 75 6.83 -7.27 -16.02
CA ALA A 75 6.49 -6.05 -16.76
C ALA A 75 4.97 -5.81 -16.83
N ALA A 76 4.16 -6.67 -16.18
CA ALA A 76 2.71 -6.68 -16.35
C ALA A 76 2.00 -5.52 -15.60
N VAL A 77 2.64 -4.95 -14.58
CA VAL A 77 2.15 -3.78 -13.84
C VAL A 77 3.06 -2.60 -14.09
N ASP A 78 2.46 -1.48 -14.48
CA ASP A 78 3.19 -0.24 -14.74
C ASP A 78 3.78 0.33 -13.44
N ARG A 79 5.12 0.42 -13.38
CA ARG A 79 5.85 0.99 -12.25
C ARG A 79 5.58 2.49 -12.06
N THR A 80 5.36 3.24 -13.14
CA THR A 80 5.00 4.66 -13.04
C THR A 80 3.64 4.81 -12.37
N TRP A 81 2.68 3.93 -12.69
CA TRP A 81 1.40 3.92 -12.00
C TRP A 81 1.54 3.51 -10.53
N LEU A 82 2.35 2.50 -10.19
CA LEU A 82 2.61 2.15 -8.79
C LEU A 82 3.26 3.31 -8.01
N ALA A 83 4.15 4.09 -8.63
CA ALA A 83 4.68 5.30 -8.00
C ALA A 83 3.60 6.35 -7.72
N GLN A 84 2.62 6.50 -8.62
CA GLN A 84 1.49 7.41 -8.41
C GLN A 84 0.59 6.92 -7.27
N VAL A 85 0.35 5.62 -7.16
CA VAL A 85 -0.36 5.00 -6.03
C VAL A 85 0.37 5.30 -4.71
N ARG A 86 1.68 5.10 -4.66
CA ARG A 86 2.53 5.46 -3.51
C ARG A 86 2.39 6.94 -3.16
N ASP A 87 2.56 7.82 -4.15
CA ASP A 87 2.54 9.26 -3.94
C ASP A 87 1.16 9.75 -3.47
N ALA A 88 0.07 9.11 -3.92
CA ALA A 88 -1.27 9.38 -3.41
C ALA A 88 -1.39 9.05 -1.92
N VAL A 89 -0.88 7.89 -1.48
CA VAL A 89 -0.84 7.54 -0.05
C VAL A 89 -0.03 8.58 0.74
N ILE A 90 1.22 8.84 0.34
CA ILE A 90 2.10 9.81 0.99
C ILE A 90 1.43 11.18 1.09
N THR A 91 0.79 11.66 0.01
CA THR A 91 0.10 12.94 -0.02
C THR A 91 -0.99 13.04 1.04
N LYS A 92 -1.78 11.98 1.27
CA LYS A 92 -2.83 12.00 2.31
C LYS A 92 -2.26 12.07 3.73
N PHE A 93 -1.17 11.37 3.97
CA PHE A 93 -0.48 11.40 5.27
C PHE A 93 0.21 12.75 5.50
N GLN A 94 0.87 13.30 4.47
CA GLN A 94 1.47 14.64 4.54
C GLN A 94 0.44 15.74 4.80
N ALA A 95 -0.73 15.68 4.16
CA ALA A 95 -1.80 16.65 4.35
C ALA A 95 -2.37 16.66 5.79
N LEU A 96 -2.07 15.65 6.59
CA LEU A 96 -2.46 15.54 7.99
C LEU A 96 -1.26 15.61 8.95
N ASP A 97 -0.15 16.17 8.47
CA ASP A 97 1.10 16.37 9.21
C ASP A 97 1.69 15.07 9.79
N TRP A 98 1.49 13.93 9.12
CA TRP A 98 2.07 12.65 9.58
C TRP A 98 3.60 12.73 9.64
N PRO A 99 4.24 12.25 10.72
CA PRO A 99 5.69 12.32 10.85
C PRO A 99 6.34 11.43 9.80
N ASN A 100 7.42 11.91 9.17
CA ASN A 100 8.21 11.12 8.21
C ASN A 100 7.37 10.44 7.11
N ALA A 101 6.27 11.05 6.66
CA ALA A 101 5.35 10.43 5.69
C ALA A 101 6.02 9.88 4.42
N ARG A 102 7.15 10.46 3.99
CA ARG A 102 7.93 10.01 2.82
C ARG A 102 8.75 8.73 3.07
N ALA A 103 9.00 8.38 4.33
CA ALA A 103 9.74 7.19 4.76
C ALA A 103 8.81 6.03 5.13
N MET A 104 7.48 6.23 5.05
CA MET A 104 6.50 5.18 5.31
C MET A 104 6.70 3.99 4.37
N MET A 105 6.52 2.79 4.93
CA MET A 105 6.53 1.56 4.15
C MET A 105 5.18 1.36 3.47
N ILE A 106 5.18 1.32 2.15
CA ILE A 106 4.01 1.07 1.33
C ILE A 106 4.30 -0.17 0.49
N ASN A 107 3.59 -1.26 0.78
CA ASN A 107 3.78 -2.55 0.15
C ASN A 107 2.62 -2.89 -0.79
N VAL A 108 2.91 -3.71 -1.80
CA VAL A 108 1.94 -4.15 -2.81
C VAL A 108 1.92 -5.68 -2.88
N ASP A 109 0.72 -6.25 -2.91
CA ASP A 109 0.51 -7.69 -3.12
C ASP A 109 -0.78 -7.96 -3.91
N SER A 110 -1.02 -9.21 -4.28
CA SER A 110 -2.30 -9.67 -4.82
C SER A 110 -3.33 -9.88 -3.70
N ALA A 111 -4.54 -9.36 -3.92
CA ALA A 111 -5.69 -9.60 -3.04
C ALA A 111 -6.03 -11.09 -2.92
N ARG A 112 -5.94 -11.84 -4.03
CA ARG A 112 -6.24 -13.28 -4.06
C ARG A 112 -5.18 -14.06 -3.27
N ARG A 113 -3.90 -13.77 -3.47
CA ARG A 113 -2.79 -14.41 -2.74
C ARG A 113 -2.92 -14.19 -1.24
N VAL A 114 -3.18 -12.96 -0.81
CA VAL A 114 -3.41 -12.62 0.61
C VAL A 114 -4.61 -13.39 1.16
N GLY A 115 -5.74 -13.41 0.43
CA GLY A 115 -6.94 -14.13 0.83
C GLY A 115 -6.72 -15.64 0.98
N MET A 116 -6.03 -16.27 0.04
CA MET A 116 -5.72 -17.71 0.06
C MET A 116 -4.79 -18.11 1.21
N ASN A 117 -3.90 -17.22 1.61
CA ASN A 117 -2.93 -17.47 2.68
C ASN A 117 -3.39 -16.98 4.06
N GLY A 118 -4.71 -16.94 4.30
CA GLY A 118 -5.28 -16.65 5.62
C GLY A 118 -5.43 -15.16 5.93
N GLY A 119 -5.47 -14.29 4.92
CA GLY A 119 -5.75 -12.87 5.05
C GLY A 119 -4.68 -12.17 5.88
N TRP A 120 -5.06 -11.53 6.99
CA TRP A 120 -4.12 -10.82 7.86
C TRP A 120 -2.97 -11.67 8.40
N ASN A 121 -3.16 -12.99 8.52
CA ASN A 121 -2.09 -13.89 8.98
C ASN A 121 -0.96 -14.01 7.96
N TYR A 122 -1.22 -13.72 6.68
CA TYR A 122 -0.20 -13.69 5.62
C TYR A 122 0.95 -12.74 5.97
N PHE A 123 0.63 -11.57 6.56
CA PHE A 123 1.62 -10.56 6.92
C PHE A 123 2.36 -10.85 8.24
N ARG A 124 2.07 -11.97 8.91
CA ARG A 124 2.70 -12.39 10.17
C ARG A 124 3.72 -13.52 9.99
N GLY A 125 3.82 -14.07 8.77
CA GLY A 125 4.67 -15.21 8.41
C GLY A 125 6.15 -14.85 8.31
#